data_AF-A0A7V3QIF0-F1
#
_entry.id   AF-A0A7V3QIF0-F1
#
_cell.length_a   1.000
_cell.length_b   1.000
_cell.length_c   1.000
_cell.angle_alpha   90.00
_cell.angle_beta   90.00
_cell.angle_gamma   90.00
#
_symmetry.space_group_name_H-M   'P 1'
#
loop_
_entity.id
_entity.type
_entity.pdbx_description
1 polymer ?
#
loop_
_entity_poly.entity_id
_entity_poly.type
_entity_poly.pdbx_seq_one_letter_code
_entity_poly.pdbx_strand_id
1 'polypeptide(L)'
;MNNLKEILRWYDIIGVPYFSDYDIIKTAFRKKIKKLHPDVRKAEDDQEVKEIIASYKSLQTLYKDRDLFDYYKNEFLASRKHKKGINFDSKRVKIVFKIVTLALVIILSILLFDNVVNIILFISVVVGGYFAFTKL
;
A
#
# COMPACT_ATOMS: atom_id res chain seq x y z
N MET A 1 26.39 16.54 9.59
CA MET A 1 25.03 16.88 9.11
C MET A 1 24.23 15.61 9.18
N ASN A 2 23.08 15.62 9.87
CA ASN A 2 22.20 14.45 9.94
C ASN A 2 21.55 14.25 8.56
N ASN A 3 21.21 13.00 8.21
CA ASN A 3 20.51 12.76 6.94
C ASN A 3 18.99 12.71 7.16
N LEU A 4 18.21 12.89 6.09
CA LEU A 4 16.75 12.83 6.15
C LEU A 4 16.23 11.49 6.71
N LYS A 5 16.89 10.37 6.38
CA LYS A 5 16.48 9.03 6.86
C LYS A 5 16.59 8.88 8.37
N GLU A 6 17.64 9.42 8.98
CA GLU A 6 17.85 9.41 10.43
C GLU A 6 16.78 10.21 11.16
N ILE A 7 16.44 11.38 10.62
CA ILE A 7 15.38 12.22 11.17
C ILE A 7 14.05 11.46 11.16
N LEU A 8 13.70 10.83 10.03
CA LEU A 8 12.49 10.01 9.92
C LEU A 8 12.52 8.83 10.90
N ARG A 9 13.68 8.16 11.05
CA ARG A 9 13.86 7.09 12.04
C ARG A 9 13.59 7.57 13.46
N TRP A 10 13.95 8.80 13.85
CA TRP A 10 13.63 9.32 15.19
C TRP A 10 12.12 9.49 15.42
N TYR A 11 11.38 9.96 14.42
CA TYR A 11 9.92 10.03 14.50
C TYR A 11 9.30 8.63 14.60
N ASP A 12 9.82 7.66 13.85
CA ASP A 12 9.38 6.25 13.90
C ASP A 12 9.68 5.62 15.27
N ILE A 13 10.88 5.86 15.82
CA ILE A 13 11.28 5.42 17.17
C ILE A 13 10.37 6.03 18.23
N ILE A 14 9.93 7.27 18.11
CA ILE A 14 8.98 7.85 19.08
C ILE A 14 7.54 7.36 18.81
N GLY A 15 7.23 7.01 17.56
CA GLY A 15 5.92 6.52 17.14
C GLY A 15 4.93 7.66 16.87
N VAL A 16 5.41 8.75 16.26
CA VAL A 16 4.60 9.92 15.90
C VAL A 16 4.68 10.18 14.39
N PRO A 17 3.67 10.82 13.79
CA PRO A 17 3.75 11.23 12.39
C PRO A 17 4.96 12.12 12.11
N TYR A 18 5.54 11.99 10.92
CA TYR A 18 6.67 12.82 10.50
C TYR A 18 6.32 14.31 10.56
N PHE A 19 7.22 15.12 11.10
CA PHE A 19 7.07 16.58 11.25
C PHE A 19 5.85 16.99 12.10
N SER A 20 5.39 16.16 13.04
CA SER A 20 4.33 16.49 14.02
C SER A 20 4.74 17.60 14.98
N ASP A 21 3.81 18.34 15.58
CA ASP A 21 4.19 19.38 16.54
C ASP A 21 4.99 18.86 17.74
N TYR A 22 5.89 19.71 18.25
CA TYR A 22 6.77 19.36 19.35
C TYR A 22 6.02 18.88 20.61
N ASP A 23 4.83 19.43 20.88
CA ASP A 23 3.99 19.00 22.00
C ASP A 23 3.48 17.57 21.84
N ILE A 24 3.19 17.14 20.61
CA ILE A 24 2.80 15.76 20.28
C ILE A 24 4.00 14.83 20.53
N ILE A 25 5.18 15.21 20.07
CA ILE A 25 6.44 14.47 20.27
C ILE A 25 6.71 14.28 21.77
N LYS A 26 6.62 15.36 22.54
CA LYS A 26 6.84 15.36 24.00
C LYS A 26 5.83 14.46 24.73
N THR A 27 4.57 14.51 24.33
CA THR A 27 3.52 13.69 24.91
C THR A 27 3.72 12.21 24.59
N ALA A 28 4.04 11.88 23.34
CA ALA A 28 4.32 10.52 22.90
C ALA A 28 5.57 9.94 23.60
N PHE A 29 6.64 10.72 23.69
CA PHE A 29 7.86 10.35 24.43
C PHE A 29 7.55 9.97 25.88
N ARG A 30 6.83 10.83 26.61
CA ARG A 30 6.44 10.56 28.01
C ARG A 30 5.60 9.28 28.14
N LYS A 31 4.64 9.07 27.24
CA LYS A 31 3.83 7.85 27.21
C LYS A 31 4.68 6.61 26.93
N LYS A 32 5.68 6.71 26.03
CA LYS A 32 6.54 5.60 25.64
C LYS A 32 7.51 5.21 26.76
N ILE A 33 8.16 6.19 27.40
CA ILE A 33 9.04 5.95 28.56
C ILE A 33 8.26 5.35 29.73
N LYS A 34 7.05 5.84 30.02
CA LYS A 34 6.23 5.27 31.11
C LYS A 34 5.87 3.80 30.88
N LYS A 35 5.69 3.38 29.63
CA LYS A 35 5.43 1.98 29.26
C LYS A 35 6.67 1.09 29.33
N LEU A 36 7.85 1.65 29.08
CA LEU A 36 9.13 0.94 29.13
C LEU A 36 9.83 1.03 30.50
N HIS A 37 9.17 1.55 31.54
CA HIS A 37 9.78 1.64 32.86
C HIS A 37 10.13 0.23 33.38
N PRO A 38 11.32 0.03 34.00
CA PRO A 38 11.77 -1.27 34.49
C PRO A 38 10.82 -1.90 35.54
N ASP A 39 10.05 -1.09 36.28
CA ASP A 39 8.99 -1.61 37.16
C ASP A 39 7.82 -2.26 36.42
N VAL A 40 7.61 -1.90 35.14
CA VAL A 40 6.49 -2.38 34.31
C VAL A 40 6.94 -3.52 33.38
N ARG A 41 8.21 -3.54 32.97
CA ARG A 41 8.82 -4.59 32.16
C ARG A 41 10.05 -5.16 32.88
N LYS A 42 10.01 -6.45 33.25
CA LYS A 42 11.17 -7.24 33.68
C LYS A 42 12.10 -7.58 32.49
N ALA A 43 12.54 -6.58 31.72
CA ALA A 43 13.33 -6.82 30.50
C ALA A 43 14.58 -5.94 30.46
N GLU A 44 15.69 -6.58 30.10
CA GLU A 44 17.09 -6.13 30.09
C GLU A 44 17.47 -5.11 28.99
N ASP A 45 16.49 -4.58 28.25
CA ASP A 45 16.73 -3.71 27.08
C ASP A 45 16.78 -2.21 27.44
N ASP A 46 17.80 -1.85 28.24
CA ASP A 46 18.21 -0.45 28.46
C ASP A 46 18.53 0.27 27.13
N GLN A 47 18.91 -0.49 26.11
CA GLN A 47 19.29 0.01 24.80
C GLN A 47 18.12 0.73 24.12
N GLU A 48 16.91 0.18 24.15
CA GLU A 48 15.72 0.79 23.54
C GLU A 48 15.36 2.12 24.21
N VAL A 49 15.46 2.17 25.54
CA VAL A 49 15.20 3.40 26.31
C VAL A 49 16.22 4.48 25.97
N LYS A 50 17.50 4.11 25.87
CA LYS A 50 18.58 5.02 25.44
C LYS A 50 18.32 5.57 24.04
N GLU A 51 17.90 4.72 23.10
CA GLU A 51 17.58 5.14 21.73
C GLU A 51 16.40 6.12 21.67
N ILE A 52 15.34 5.88 22.46
CA ILE A 52 14.18 6.77 22.54
C ILE A 52 14.58 8.14 23.10
N ILE A 53 15.41 8.17 24.15
CA ILE A 53 15.92 9.41 24.75
C ILE A 53 16.82 10.15 23.76
N ALA A 54 17.73 9.46 23.08
CA ALA A 54 18.61 10.05 22.07
C ALA A 54 17.80 10.65 20.92
N SER A 55 16.82 9.92 20.40
CA SER A 55 15.92 10.37 19.33
C SER A 55 15.16 11.63 19.72
N TYR A 56 14.61 11.67 20.94
CA TYR A 56 13.91 12.85 21.47
C TYR A 56 14.82 14.08 21.56
N LYS A 57 16.05 13.92 22.06
CA LYS A 57 17.03 15.03 22.15
C LYS A 57 17.38 15.57 20.77
N SER A 58 17.64 14.69 19.80
CA SER A 58 17.96 15.08 18.44
C SER A 58 16.81 15.84 17.77
N LEU A 59 15.57 15.34 17.94
CA LEU A 59 14.38 16.06 17.46
C LEU A 59 14.21 17.40 18.17
N GLN A 60 14.41 17.48 19.48
CA GLN A 60 14.33 18.75 20.20
C GLN A 60 15.31 19.80 19.64
N THR A 61 16.55 19.42 19.35
CA THR A 61 17.53 20.31 18.70
C THR A 61 17.07 20.72 17.30
N LEU A 62 16.54 19.77 16.52
CA LEU A 62 15.99 20.06 15.20
C LEU A 62 14.84 21.08 15.26
N TYR A 63 13.93 20.98 16.23
CA TYR A 63 12.83 21.94 16.38
C TYR A 63 13.26 23.34 16.82
N LYS A 64 14.42 23.47 17.46
CA LYS A 64 14.99 24.78 17.82
C LYS A 64 15.51 25.51 16.59
N ASP A 65 16.04 24.77 15.62
CA ASP A 65 16.51 25.31 14.35
C ASP A 65 15.40 25.24 13.29
N ARG A 66 14.63 26.32 13.17
CA ARG A 66 13.47 26.37 12.28
C ARG A 66 13.84 26.25 10.81
N ASP A 67 14.95 26.86 10.40
CA ASP A 67 15.41 26.82 9.01
C ASP A 67 15.79 25.40 8.61
N LEU A 68 16.53 24.71 9.49
CA LEU A 68 16.90 23.32 9.27
C LEU A 68 15.67 22.39 9.29
N PHE A 69 14.73 22.63 10.20
CA PHE A 69 13.48 21.88 10.24
C PHE A 69 12.68 22.01 8.95
N ASP A 70 12.49 23.24 8.47
CA ASP A 70 11.74 23.52 7.24
C ASP A 70 12.47 22.97 6.00
N TYR A 71 13.81 23.00 5.98
CA TYR A 71 14.61 22.35 4.95
C TYR A 71 14.28 20.85 4.83
N TYR A 72 14.39 20.09 5.91
CA TYR A 72 14.11 18.65 5.87
C TYR A 72 12.64 18.34 5.61
N LYS A 73 11.72 19.18 6.09
CA LYS A 73 10.29 19.06 5.80
C LYS A 73 10.03 19.20 4.31
N ASN A 74 10.62 20.21 3.67
CA ASN A 74 10.48 20.43 2.23
C ASN A 74 11.15 19.32 1.42
N GLU A 75 12.33 18.85 1.82
CA GLU A 75 13.03 17.72 1.19
C GLU A 75 12.18 16.43 1.22
N PHE A 76 11.53 16.17 2.36
CA PHE A 76 10.61 15.03 2.51
C PHE A 76 9.38 15.15 1.60
N LEU A 77 8.77 16.34 1.54
CA LEU A 77 7.60 16.60 0.71
C LEU A 77 7.95 16.50 -0.78
N ALA A 78 9.12 17.00 -1.20
CA ALA A 78 9.62 16.88 -2.56
C ALA A 78 9.81 15.41 -2.96
N SER A 79 10.41 14.62 -2.07
CA SER A 79 10.60 13.17 -2.27
C SER A 79 9.26 12.43 -2.43
N ARG A 80 8.23 12.80 -1.65
CA ARG A 80 6.88 12.23 -1.80
C ARG A 80 6.19 12.65 -3.08
N LYS A 81 6.33 13.92 -3.49
CA LYS A 81 5.73 14.45 -4.72
C LYS A 81 6.24 13.67 -5.94
N HIS A 82 7.54 13.38 -5.98
CA HIS A 82 8.14 12.60 -7.06
C HIS A 82 7.59 11.16 -7.14
N LYS A 83 7.29 10.53 -6.00
CA LYS A 83 6.71 9.18 -5.94
C LYS A 83 5.23 9.13 -6.29
N LYS A 84 4.49 10.23 -6.06
CA LYS A 84 3.05 10.34 -6.37
C LYS A 84 2.77 10.70 -7.84
N GLY A 85 3.82 10.94 -8.63
CA GLY A 85 3.77 11.36 -10.03
C GLY A 85 3.39 10.28 -11.05
N ILE A 86 2.73 9.18 -10.65
CA ILE A 86 2.01 8.36 -11.63
C ILE A 86 0.66 9.07 -11.83
N ASN A 87 0.63 10.00 -12.78
CA ASN A 87 -0.62 10.51 -13.33
C ASN A 87 -1.34 9.34 -14.00
N PHE A 88 -2.07 8.55 -13.21
CA PHE A 88 -3.12 7.69 -13.73
C PHE A 88 -4.18 8.65 -14.26
N ASP A 89 -4.02 9.04 -15.53
CA ASP A 89 -5.04 9.75 -16.27
C ASP A 89 -6.27 8.85 -16.27
N SER A 90 -7.19 9.14 -15.34
CA SER A 90 -8.38 8.35 -15.10
C SER A 90 -9.21 8.18 -16.37
N LYS A 91 -9.08 9.08 -17.36
CA LYS A 91 -9.71 8.95 -18.67
C LYS A 91 -9.08 7.82 -19.48
N ARG A 92 -7.75 7.75 -19.56
CA ARG A 92 -7.03 6.67 -20.28
C ARG A 92 -7.28 5.31 -19.63
N VAL A 93 -7.26 5.24 -18.30
CA VAL A 93 -7.52 3.99 -17.55
C VAL A 93 -8.95 3.49 -17.81
N LYS A 94 -9.95 4.37 -17.81
CA LYS A 94 -11.34 4.01 -18.12
C LYS A 94 -11.51 3.52 -19.57
N ILE A 95 -10.81 4.12 -20.53
CA ILE A 95 -10.85 3.69 -21.93
C ILE A 95 -10.25 2.29 -22.08
N VAL A 96 -9.06 2.06 -21.52
CA VAL A 96 -8.41 0.74 -21.56
C VAL A 96 -9.28 -0.33 -20.90
N PHE A 97 -9.87 -0.03 -19.74
CA PHE A 97 -10.77 -0.97 -19.07
C PHE A 97 -12.01 -1.32 -19.90
N LYS A 98 -12.62 -0.34 -20.59
CA LYS A 98 -13.73 -0.58 -21.53
C LYS A 98 -13.31 -1.47 -22.71
N ILE A 99 -12.13 -1.25 -23.28
CA ILE A 99 -11.63 -2.07 -24.39
C ILE A 99 -11.37 -3.51 -23.93
N VAL A 100 -10.72 -3.68 -22.77
CA VAL A 100 -10.41 -5.01 -22.22
C VAL A 100 -11.69 -5.78 -21.90
N THR A 101 -12.66 -5.15 -21.26
CA THR A 101 -13.95 -5.80 -20.95
C THR A 101 -14.70 -6.20 -22.21
N LEU A 102 -14.73 -5.35 -23.24
CA LEU A 102 -15.34 -5.68 -24.53
C LEU A 102 -14.64 -6.88 -25.19
N ALA A 103 -13.32 -6.87 -25.24
CA ALA A 103 -12.53 -7.97 -25.82
C ALA A 103 -12.79 -9.29 -25.09
N LEU A 104 -12.88 -9.26 -23.75
CA LEU A 104 -13.13 -10.45 -22.93
C LEU A 104 -14.52 -11.02 -23.19
N VAL A 105 -15.54 -10.17 -23.33
CA VAL A 105 -16.90 -10.59 -23.69
C VAL A 105 -16.94 -11.25 -25.08
N ILE A 106 -16.23 -10.68 -26.06
CA ILE A 106 -16.14 -11.25 -27.42
C ILE A 106 -15.48 -12.63 -27.36
N ILE A 107 -14.34 -12.77 -26.68
CA ILE A 107 -13.62 -14.04 -26.54
C ILE A 107 -14.52 -15.09 -25.87
N LEU A 108 -15.21 -14.72 -24.79
CA LEU A 108 -16.13 -15.61 -24.09
C LEU A 108 -17.28 -16.06 -25.00
N SER A 109 -17.79 -15.15 -25.83
CA SER A 109 -18.89 -15.45 -26.76
C SER A 109 -18.48 -16.46 -27.82
N ILE A 110 -17.26 -16.35 -28.36
CA ILE A 110 -16.70 -17.31 -29.34
C ILE A 110 -16.53 -18.69 -28.69
N LEU A 111 -15.94 -18.75 -27.49
CA LEU A 111 -15.73 -20.02 -26.78
C LEU A 111 -17.04 -20.74 -26.44
N LEU A 112 -18.11 -20.00 -26.14
CA LEU A 112 -19.42 -20.57 -25.91
C LEU A 112 -20.09 -21.06 -27.21
N PHE A 113 -19.85 -20.36 -28.33
CA PHE A 113 -20.42 -20.74 -29.62
C PHE A 113 -19.94 -22.11 -30.09
N ASP A 114 -18.63 -22.40 -29.96
CA ASP A 114 -18.05 -23.70 -30.33
C ASP A 114 -18.71 -24.84 -29.55
N ASN A 115 -18.96 -24.64 -28.25
CA ASN A 115 -19.63 -25.62 -27.41
C ASN A 115 -21.10 -25.83 -27.81
N VAL A 116 -21.82 -24.76 -28.15
CA VAL A 116 -23.24 -24.86 -28.57
C VAL A 116 -23.36 -25.58 -29.92
N VAL A 117 -22.50 -25.28 -30.89
CA VAL A 117 -22.52 -25.97 -32.20
C VAL A 117 -22.22 -27.46 -32.04
N ASN A 118 -21.24 -27.82 -31.21
CA ASN A 118 -20.92 -29.21 -30.91
C ASN A 118 -22.09 -29.94 -30.24
N ILE A 119 -22.80 -29.29 -29.31
CA ILE A 119 -24.01 -29.86 -28.68
C ILE A 119 -25.11 -30.08 -29.72
N ILE A 120 -25.37 -29.11 -30.60
CA ILE A 120 -26.40 -29.22 -31.65
C ILE A 120 -26.07 -30.36 -32.63
N LEU A 121 -24.81 -30.47 -33.05
CA LEU A 121 -24.35 -31.57 -33.91
C LEU A 121 -24.45 -32.93 -33.21
N PHE A 122 -24.15 -32.99 -31.92
CA PHE A 122 -24.31 -34.22 -31.15
C PHE A 122 -25.78 -34.65 -31.07
N ILE A 123 -26.69 -33.70 -30.77
CA ILE A 123 -28.13 -33.97 -30.74
C ILE A 123 -28.63 -34.41 -32.11
N SER A 124 -28.19 -33.79 -33.21
CA SER A 124 -28.65 -34.17 -34.56
C SER A 124 -28.19 -35.57 -34.96
N VAL A 125 -26.96 -35.98 -34.61
CA VAL A 125 -26.46 -37.35 -34.84
C VAL A 125 -27.21 -38.37 -33.98
N VAL A 126 -27.46 -38.08 -32.70
CA VAL A 126 -28.19 -38.99 -31.80
C VAL A 126 -29.64 -39.15 -32.26
N VAL A 127 -30.35 -38.05 -32.54
CA VAL A 127 -31.75 -38.09 -33.00
C VAL A 127 -31.84 -38.72 -34.40
N GLY A 128 -30.95 -38.37 -35.32
CA GLY A 128 -30.90 -38.95 -36.67
C GLY A 128 -30.61 -40.46 -36.64
N GLY A 129 -29.68 -40.90 -35.78
CA GLY A 129 -29.39 -42.32 -35.56
C GLY A 129 -30.56 -43.09 -34.97
N TYR A 130 -31.28 -42.50 -34.01
CA TYR A 130 -32.47 -43.11 -33.39
C TYR A 130 -33.62 -43.29 -34.40
N PHE A 131 -33.79 -42.32 -35.30
CA PHE A 131 -34.82 -42.36 -36.34
C PHE A 131 -34.49 -43.35 -37.47
N ALA A 132 -33.21 -43.59 -37.75
CA ALA A 132 -32.76 -44.61 -38.70
C ALA A 132 -32.92 -46.04 -38.13
N PHE A 133 -32.70 -46.22 -36.82
CA PHE A 133 -32.78 -47.52 -36.16
C PHE A 133 -34.22 -48.00 -35.94
N THR A 134 -35.20 -47.10 -35.88
CA THR A 134 -36.63 -47.43 -35.69
C THR A 134 -37.38 -47.74 -36.99
N LYS A 135 -36.73 -47.58 -38.15
CA LYS A 135 -37.27 -47.88 -39.49
C LYS A 135 -36.72 -49.18 -40.11
N LEU A 136 -35.84 -49.90 -39.41
CA LEU A 136 -35.43 -51.28 -39.73
C LEU A 136 -36.28 -52.27 -38.94
#